data_AF-A0A1V5Z4N0-F1
#
_entry.id   AF-A0A1V5Z4N0-F1
#
_cell.length_a   1.000
_cell.length_b   1.000
_cell.length_c   1.000
_cell.angle_alpha   90.00
_cell.angle_beta   90.00
_cell.angle_gamma   90.00
#
_symmetry.space_group_name_H-M   'P 1'
#
loop_
_entity.id
_entity.type
_entity.pdbx_description
1 polymer ?
#
loop_
_entity_poly.entity_id
_entity_poly.type
_entity_poly.pdbx_seq_one_letter_code
_entity_poly.pdbx_strand_id
1 'polypeptide(L)'
;MPAWFSNYGVSSVDLFAPGTEIYSTIPGTYGFMDGTSMAAPFVSGVAALIKGQKPDYDAIAVKNLILSSVDQKYWLDAVCSTGGRLNAYRPLSQVLPLKAGFKAEPSSGTIPLNVQFTDLSSGNPESWRWTFGDGFESGQQNPTHMYMKPGKYSVTLTIFKEGLSSFAEMEDYINVKPPFQPVKAFPDKKGGYHPAPDDQDDDGLFEDINGNGWLEYGDPKLLFDQILFAIKEEPVGQFDFDGSGFIGFGDVVKLYQMV
;
A
#
# COMPACT_ATOMS: atom_id res chain seq x y z
N MET A 1 29.54 -2.19 -28.31
CA MET A 1 30.85 -2.86 -28.47
C MET A 1 31.84 -2.23 -27.51
N PRO A 2 32.92 -2.92 -27.11
CA PRO A 2 34.02 -2.30 -26.35
C PRO A 2 34.56 -1.05 -27.04
N ALA A 3 35.02 -0.07 -26.26
CA ALA A 3 35.70 1.09 -26.81
C ALA A 3 37.01 0.66 -27.48
N TRP A 4 37.36 1.30 -28.61
CA TRP A 4 38.51 0.89 -29.44
C TRP A 4 39.87 0.96 -28.71
N PHE A 5 39.98 1.82 -27.69
CA PHE A 5 41.17 1.99 -26.88
C PHE A 5 41.23 1.05 -25.65
N SER A 6 40.15 0.31 -25.37
CA SER A 6 40.08 -0.52 -24.18
C SER A 6 40.90 -1.79 -24.35
N ASN A 7 41.73 -2.10 -23.35
CA ASN A 7 42.28 -3.44 -23.22
C ASN A 7 41.15 -4.46 -23.01
N TYR A 8 41.39 -5.69 -23.45
CA TYR A 8 40.48 -6.83 -23.32
C TYR A 8 41.25 -8.10 -22.94
N GLY A 9 40.55 -9.05 -22.33
CA GLY A 9 41.05 -10.39 -22.05
C GLY A 9 40.27 -11.08 -20.96
N VAL A 10 39.83 -12.32 -21.21
CA VAL A 10 39.02 -13.12 -20.27
C VAL A 10 39.74 -13.45 -18.96
N SER A 11 41.06 -13.32 -18.92
CA SER A 11 41.89 -13.55 -17.72
C SER A 11 42.50 -12.28 -17.14
N SER A 12 42.35 -11.13 -17.80
CA SER A 12 43.02 -9.87 -17.45
C SER A 12 42.06 -8.70 -17.21
N VAL A 13 40.82 -8.80 -17.69
CA VAL A 13 39.76 -7.79 -17.51
C VAL A 13 38.55 -8.44 -16.89
N ASP A 14 38.08 -7.89 -15.77
CA ASP A 14 36.97 -8.47 -15.02
C ASP A 14 35.60 -8.12 -15.63
N LEU A 15 35.35 -6.84 -15.91
CA LEU A 15 34.06 -6.34 -16.42
C LEU A 15 34.26 -5.04 -17.22
N PHE A 16 33.25 -4.60 -17.97
CA PHE A 16 33.23 -3.30 -18.63
C PHE A 16 32.30 -2.27 -17.95
N ALA A 17 32.62 -0.98 -18.01
CA ALA A 17 31.74 0.11 -17.57
C ALA A 17 31.80 1.28 -18.58
N PRO A 18 30.87 2.25 -18.54
CA PRO A 18 30.91 3.41 -19.44
C PRO A 18 32.22 4.19 -19.31
N GLY A 19 32.92 4.40 -20.42
CA GLY A 19 34.21 5.10 -20.45
C GLY A 19 34.44 5.94 -21.72
N THR A 20 33.41 6.12 -22.54
CA THR A 20 33.43 6.95 -23.75
C THR A 20 32.41 8.06 -23.58
N GLU A 21 32.76 9.27 -23.99
CA GLU A 21 31.97 10.50 -23.89
C GLU A 21 31.48 10.75 -22.46
N ILE A 22 32.37 10.57 -21.47
CA ILE A 22 32.01 10.78 -20.07
C ILE A 22 32.18 12.26 -19.72
N TYR A 23 31.06 12.95 -19.51
CA TYR A 23 31.04 14.33 -19.01
C TYR A 23 31.26 14.35 -17.50
N SER A 24 32.34 14.98 -17.04
CA SER A 24 32.66 15.06 -15.62
C SER A 24 33.45 16.32 -15.28
N THR A 25 33.72 16.52 -14.00
CA THR A 25 34.49 17.65 -13.47
C THR A 25 35.93 17.61 -13.94
N ILE A 26 36.44 18.75 -14.39
CA ILE A 26 37.86 19.02 -14.65
C ILE A 26 38.26 20.32 -13.92
N PRO A 27 39.54 20.67 -13.78
CA PRO A 27 39.93 21.89 -13.06
C PRO A 27 39.21 23.14 -13.58
N GLY A 28 38.38 23.75 -12.72
CA GLY A 28 37.65 24.99 -13.00
C GLY A 28 36.43 24.87 -13.92
N THR A 29 36.06 23.69 -14.42
CA THR A 29 34.90 23.50 -15.32
C THR A 29 34.46 22.02 -15.42
N TYR A 30 33.71 21.67 -16.46
CA TYR A 30 33.31 20.32 -16.82
C TYR A 30 33.69 20.03 -18.29
N GLY A 31 33.94 18.76 -18.62
CA GLY A 31 34.30 18.36 -19.98
C GLY A 31 34.10 16.88 -20.24
N PHE A 32 34.09 16.51 -21.51
CA PHE A 32 34.03 15.12 -21.97
C PHE A 32 35.43 14.50 -22.00
N MET A 33 35.54 13.26 -21.53
CA MET A 33 36.75 12.45 -21.63
C MET A 33 36.44 11.01 -22.03
N ASP A 34 37.39 10.42 -22.74
CA ASP A 34 37.40 9.01 -23.13
C ASP A 34 38.56 8.30 -22.41
N GLY A 35 38.29 7.11 -21.90
CA GLY A 35 39.32 6.27 -21.33
C GLY A 35 38.78 5.23 -20.35
N THR A 36 39.54 4.16 -20.15
CA THR A 36 39.28 3.22 -19.06
C THR A 36 39.42 3.88 -17.68
N SER A 37 40.21 4.96 -17.59
CA SER A 37 40.27 5.86 -16.42
C SER A 37 38.93 6.53 -16.09
N MET A 38 38.01 6.65 -17.06
CA MET A 38 36.66 7.17 -16.85
C MET A 38 35.67 6.05 -16.48
N ALA A 39 35.97 4.80 -16.87
CA ALA A 39 35.18 3.62 -16.53
C ALA A 39 35.40 3.17 -15.07
N ALA A 40 36.65 3.20 -14.58
CA ALA A 40 36.99 2.74 -13.23
C ALA A 40 36.21 3.46 -12.09
N PRO A 41 36.00 4.80 -12.14
CA PRO A 41 35.20 5.52 -11.14
C PRO A 41 33.76 5.02 -10.98
N PHE A 42 33.12 4.53 -12.06
CA PHE A 42 31.79 3.94 -11.95
C PHE A 42 31.81 2.66 -11.11
N VAL A 43 32.81 1.80 -11.34
CA VAL A 43 32.96 0.54 -10.59
C VAL A 43 33.28 0.83 -9.12
N SER A 44 34.21 1.76 -8.85
CA SER A 44 34.54 2.14 -7.47
C SER A 44 33.38 2.85 -6.77
N GLY A 45 32.57 3.62 -7.50
CA GLY A 45 31.36 4.24 -6.97
C GLY A 45 30.33 3.19 -6.53
N VAL A 46 30.08 2.16 -7.35
CA VAL A 46 29.21 1.04 -6.97
C VAL A 46 29.78 0.28 -5.77
N ALA A 47 31.09 0.02 -5.74
CA ALA A 47 31.74 -0.61 -4.59
C ALA A 47 31.56 0.21 -3.29
N ALA A 48 31.71 1.54 -3.37
CA ALA A 48 31.49 2.44 -2.24
C ALA A 48 30.03 2.42 -1.76
N LEU A 49 29.06 2.41 -2.69
CA LEU A 49 27.64 2.30 -2.35
C LEU A 49 27.32 0.98 -1.66
N ILE A 50 27.85 -0.15 -2.15
CA ILE A 50 27.71 -1.47 -1.50
C ILE A 50 28.28 -1.43 -0.09
N LYS A 51 29.50 -0.90 0.07
CA LYS A 51 30.17 -0.81 1.37
C LYS A 51 29.42 0.11 2.35
N GLY A 52 28.77 1.16 1.84
CA GLY A 52 27.90 2.03 2.63
C GLY A 52 26.66 1.31 3.18
N GLN A 53 26.12 0.32 2.45
CA GLN A 53 24.99 -0.49 2.91
C GLN A 53 25.41 -1.70 3.74
N LYS A 54 26.58 -2.29 3.45
CA LYS A 54 27.15 -3.45 4.14
C LYS A 54 28.59 -3.17 4.58
N PRO A 55 28.79 -2.44 5.70
CA PRO A 55 30.12 -2.13 6.22
C PRO A 55 30.97 -3.35 6.55
N ASP A 56 30.36 -4.51 6.79
CA ASP A 56 31.06 -5.75 7.15
C ASP A 56 31.61 -6.53 5.95
N TYR A 57 31.16 -6.23 4.71
CA TYR A 57 31.65 -6.92 3.52
C TYR A 57 33.13 -6.61 3.29
N ASP A 58 33.98 -7.63 3.24
CA ASP A 58 35.37 -7.45 2.82
C ASP A 58 35.47 -7.11 1.32
N ALA A 59 36.69 -6.79 0.87
CA ALA A 59 36.91 -6.41 -0.53
C ALA A 59 36.55 -7.53 -1.53
N ILE A 60 36.69 -8.79 -1.12
CA ILE A 60 36.39 -9.96 -1.97
C ILE A 60 34.88 -10.10 -2.12
N ALA A 61 34.11 -9.96 -1.04
CA ALA A 61 32.66 -9.99 -1.05
C ALA A 61 32.08 -8.87 -1.94
N VAL A 62 32.59 -7.64 -1.80
CA VAL A 62 32.17 -6.51 -2.67
C VAL A 62 32.51 -6.80 -4.14
N LYS A 63 33.73 -7.26 -4.43
CA LYS A 63 34.14 -7.62 -5.80
C LYS A 63 33.22 -8.69 -6.39
N ASN A 64 33.04 -9.80 -5.68
CA ASN A 64 32.25 -10.93 -6.16
C ASN A 64 30.79 -10.54 -6.41
N LEU A 65 30.21 -9.72 -5.54
CA LEU A 65 28.84 -9.21 -5.71
C LEU A 65 28.70 -8.35 -6.97
N ILE A 66 29.68 -7.48 -7.25
CA ILE A 66 29.68 -6.67 -8.48
C ILE A 66 29.79 -7.57 -9.71
N LEU A 67 30.75 -8.52 -9.70
CA LEU A 67 31.03 -9.38 -10.85
C LEU A 67 29.88 -10.35 -11.17
N SER A 68 29.19 -10.88 -10.16
CA SER A 68 28.04 -11.76 -10.36
C SER A 68 26.79 -11.02 -10.82
N SER A 69 26.75 -9.69 -10.71
CA SER A 69 25.57 -8.86 -10.96
C SER A 69 25.64 -8.07 -12.27
N VAL A 70 26.59 -8.36 -13.15
CA VAL A 70 26.75 -7.66 -14.44
C VAL A 70 25.57 -7.89 -15.39
N ASP A 71 25.35 -6.94 -16.30
CA ASP A 71 24.52 -7.18 -17.48
C ASP A 71 25.34 -7.95 -18.51
N GLN A 72 25.01 -9.23 -18.70
CA GLN A 72 25.60 -10.09 -19.73
C GLN A 72 25.35 -9.50 -21.12
N LYS A 73 26.40 -9.47 -21.95
CA LYS A 73 26.31 -9.03 -23.34
C LYS A 73 27.13 -9.99 -24.18
N TYR A 74 26.50 -10.64 -25.16
CA TYR A 74 27.17 -11.65 -26.00
C TYR A 74 28.49 -11.15 -26.63
N TRP A 75 28.60 -9.86 -26.94
CA TRP A 75 29.82 -9.25 -27.49
C TRP A 75 30.91 -8.96 -26.44
N LEU A 76 30.68 -9.29 -25.18
CA LEU A 76 31.63 -9.17 -24.07
C LEU A 76 32.18 -10.52 -23.59
N ASP A 77 31.54 -11.64 -23.94
CA ASP A 77 31.88 -13.01 -23.50
C ASP A 77 33.34 -13.39 -23.75
N ALA A 78 33.92 -12.92 -24.86
CA ALA A 78 35.30 -13.23 -25.25
C ALA A 78 36.33 -12.16 -24.84
N VAL A 79 35.91 -11.09 -24.16
CA VAL A 79 36.77 -9.91 -23.90
C VAL A 79 36.88 -9.50 -22.43
N CYS A 80 36.12 -10.11 -21.52
CA CYS A 80 36.29 -9.99 -20.07
C CYS A 80 35.81 -11.25 -19.35
N SER A 81 36.26 -11.46 -18.11
CA SER A 81 35.99 -12.68 -17.35
C SER A 81 34.50 -12.88 -17.05
N THR A 82 33.76 -11.78 -16.85
CA THR A 82 32.32 -11.85 -16.55
C THR A 82 31.43 -11.89 -17.79
N GLY A 83 31.93 -11.59 -18.98
CA GLY A 83 31.09 -11.42 -20.18
C GLY A 83 30.11 -10.25 -20.10
N GLY A 84 30.31 -9.31 -19.17
CA GLY A 84 29.28 -8.33 -18.85
C GLY A 84 29.74 -6.91 -18.58
N ARG A 85 28.75 -6.03 -18.55
CA ARG A 85 28.90 -4.61 -18.20
C ARG A 85 28.38 -4.36 -16.79
N LEU A 86 29.00 -3.44 -16.06
CA LEU A 86 28.56 -2.95 -14.75
C LEU A 86 27.07 -2.63 -14.77
N ASN A 87 26.35 -3.21 -13.80
CA ASN A 87 25.00 -2.84 -13.44
C ASN A 87 25.04 -2.42 -11.96
N ALA A 88 24.69 -1.17 -11.65
CA ALA A 88 24.70 -0.67 -10.28
C ALA A 88 23.48 -1.17 -9.47
N TYR A 89 22.34 -1.34 -10.13
CA TYR A 89 21.08 -1.68 -9.48
C TYR A 89 21.07 -3.10 -8.91
N ARG A 90 21.52 -4.09 -9.69
CA ARG A 90 21.49 -5.51 -9.33
C ARG A 90 22.30 -5.87 -8.07
N PRO A 91 23.54 -5.39 -7.86
CA PRO A 91 24.26 -5.65 -6.62
C PRO A 91 23.68 -4.83 -5.47
N LEU A 92 23.25 -3.59 -5.70
CA LEU A 92 22.69 -2.74 -4.64
C LEU A 92 21.37 -3.28 -4.09
N SER A 93 20.48 -3.79 -4.93
CA SER A 93 19.21 -4.37 -4.48
C SER A 93 19.39 -5.55 -3.51
N GLN A 94 20.51 -6.27 -3.61
CA GLN A 94 20.85 -7.37 -2.71
C GLN A 94 21.33 -6.91 -1.34
N VAL A 95 21.91 -5.72 -1.26
CA VAL A 95 22.50 -5.18 -0.02
C VAL A 95 21.66 -4.09 0.65
N LEU A 96 20.58 -3.65 0.00
CA LEU A 96 19.62 -2.73 0.60
C LEU A 96 19.09 -3.29 1.93
N PRO A 97 18.85 -2.42 2.94
CA PRO A 97 18.25 -2.84 4.19
C PRO A 97 16.86 -3.42 3.92
N LEU A 98 16.56 -4.51 4.63
CA LEU A 98 15.24 -5.12 4.62
C LEU A 98 14.26 -4.14 5.29
N LYS A 99 13.31 -3.63 4.51
CA LYS A 99 12.31 -2.68 5.01
C LYS A 99 10.94 -3.08 4.47
N ALA A 100 10.04 -3.43 5.38
CA ALA A 100 8.67 -3.72 5.04
C ALA A 100 7.91 -2.44 4.64
N GLY A 101 7.02 -2.60 3.68
CA GLY A 101 6.08 -1.56 3.25
C GLY A 101 4.98 -2.19 2.42
N PHE A 102 3.78 -1.65 2.50
CA PHE A 102 2.66 -2.15 1.73
C PHE A 102 1.59 -1.08 1.49
N LYS A 103 0.63 -1.42 0.63
CA LYS A 103 -0.64 -0.72 0.48
C LYS A 103 -1.78 -1.72 0.28
N ALA A 104 -3.01 -1.26 0.44
CA ALA A 104 -4.22 -2.06 0.23
C ALA A 104 -5.32 -1.25 -0.46
N GLU A 105 -6.05 -1.89 -1.38
CA GLU A 105 -7.14 -1.27 -2.12
C GLU A 105 -8.30 -2.26 -2.34
N PRO A 106 -9.57 -1.88 -2.07
CA PRO A 106 -9.99 -0.66 -1.38
C PRO A 106 -9.69 -0.70 0.14
N SER A 107 -9.50 0.46 0.76
CA SER A 107 -9.34 0.58 2.22
C SER A 107 -10.67 0.72 2.99
N SER A 108 -11.79 0.85 2.29
CA SER A 108 -13.11 0.87 2.92
C SER A 108 -14.21 0.34 2.00
N GLY A 109 -15.30 -0.15 2.59
CA GLY A 109 -16.49 -0.60 1.85
C GLY A 109 -17.42 -1.43 2.71
N THR A 110 -18.54 -1.89 2.16
CA THR A 110 -19.51 -2.73 2.88
C THR A 110 -19.14 -4.22 2.79
N ILE A 111 -19.55 -5.01 3.78
CA ILE A 111 -19.41 -6.47 3.69
C ILE A 111 -20.17 -7.04 2.48
N PRO A 112 -19.65 -8.11 1.84
CA PRO A 112 -18.28 -8.61 1.95
C PRO A 112 -17.28 -7.66 1.27
N LEU A 113 -16.21 -7.27 1.97
CA LEU A 113 -15.19 -6.39 1.41
C LEU A 113 -13.96 -7.21 0.98
N ASN A 114 -13.73 -7.30 -0.32
CA ASN A 114 -12.56 -7.95 -0.88
C ASN A 114 -11.44 -6.91 -1.10
N VAL A 115 -10.32 -7.08 -0.39
CA VAL A 115 -9.19 -6.13 -0.38
C VAL A 115 -7.96 -6.79 -1.00
N GLN A 116 -7.33 -6.11 -1.96
CA GLN A 116 -6.05 -6.52 -2.53
C GLN A 116 -4.91 -5.82 -1.79
N PHE A 117 -3.97 -6.61 -1.29
CA PHE A 117 -2.74 -6.12 -0.67
C PHE A 117 -1.58 -6.17 -1.67
N THR A 118 -0.76 -5.13 -1.67
CA THR A 118 0.43 -5.02 -2.52
C THR A 118 1.67 -4.80 -1.67
N ASP A 119 2.66 -5.66 -1.83
CA ASP A 119 3.98 -5.52 -1.23
C ASP A 119 4.76 -4.36 -1.89
N LEU A 120 5.29 -3.47 -1.06
CA LEU A 120 6.15 -2.35 -1.44
C LEU A 120 7.50 -2.42 -0.72
N SER A 121 7.85 -3.59 -0.19
CA SER A 121 9.05 -3.80 0.60
C SER A 121 10.35 -3.65 -0.21
N SER A 122 11.41 -3.22 0.47
CA SER A 122 12.77 -3.15 -0.10
C SER A 122 13.71 -4.17 0.54
N GLY A 123 14.84 -4.42 -0.13
CA GLY A 123 15.86 -5.34 0.35
C GLY A 123 15.73 -6.77 -0.17
N ASN A 124 14.87 -7.01 -1.17
CA ASN A 124 14.60 -8.33 -1.79
C ASN A 124 14.18 -9.39 -0.75
N PRO A 125 12.99 -9.26 -0.13
CA PRO A 125 12.46 -10.27 0.78
C PRO A 125 12.28 -11.63 0.09
N GLU A 126 12.42 -12.71 0.87
CA GLU A 126 12.31 -14.11 0.43
C GLU A 126 10.97 -14.75 0.83
N SER A 127 10.34 -14.23 1.89
CA SER A 127 9.02 -14.68 2.35
C SER A 127 8.25 -13.58 3.06
N TRP A 128 6.93 -13.72 3.08
CA TRP A 128 5.96 -12.76 3.61
C TRP A 128 5.06 -13.45 4.64
N ARG A 129 4.63 -12.69 5.64
CA ARG A 129 3.57 -13.06 6.57
C ARG A 129 2.68 -11.85 6.80
N TRP A 130 1.44 -11.98 6.39
CA TRP A 130 0.40 -10.98 6.59
C TRP A 130 -0.47 -11.38 7.78
N THR A 131 -0.86 -10.39 8.60
CA THR A 131 -1.96 -10.51 9.55
C THR A 131 -2.97 -9.42 9.24
N PHE A 132 -4.23 -9.80 9.01
CA PHE A 132 -5.27 -8.88 8.55
C PHE A 132 -6.10 -8.25 9.69
N GLY A 133 -5.75 -8.50 10.95
CA GLY A 133 -6.45 -7.95 12.12
C GLY A 133 -7.77 -8.65 12.48
N ASP A 134 -8.22 -9.62 11.68
CA ASP A 134 -9.44 -10.41 11.89
C ASP A 134 -9.17 -11.87 12.33
N GLY A 135 -7.89 -12.20 12.58
CA GLY A 135 -7.43 -13.52 12.97
C GLY A 135 -6.94 -14.39 11.80
N PHE A 136 -7.08 -13.94 10.55
CA PHE A 136 -6.53 -14.62 9.38
C PHE A 136 -5.14 -14.12 9.01
N GLU A 137 -4.38 -14.98 8.33
CA GLU A 137 -3.03 -14.72 7.87
C GLU A 137 -2.82 -15.19 6.42
N SER A 138 -1.78 -14.66 5.76
CA SER A 138 -1.34 -15.15 4.45
C SER A 138 0.18 -15.15 4.31
N GLY A 139 0.70 -16.13 3.57
CA GLY A 139 2.11 -16.22 3.18
C GLY A 139 2.42 -15.73 1.77
N GLN A 140 1.41 -15.25 1.03
CA GLN A 140 1.59 -14.75 -0.34
C GLN A 140 2.23 -13.36 -0.32
N GLN A 141 2.99 -13.02 -1.37
CA GLN A 141 3.55 -11.67 -1.52
C GLN A 141 2.46 -10.60 -1.67
N ASN A 142 1.46 -10.85 -2.54
CA ASN A 142 0.38 -9.91 -2.84
C ASN A 142 -0.99 -10.59 -2.63
N PRO A 143 -1.43 -10.86 -1.39
CA PRO A 143 -2.66 -11.59 -1.14
C PRO A 143 -3.90 -10.75 -1.41
N THR A 144 -4.98 -11.43 -1.74
CA THR A 144 -6.34 -10.88 -1.64
C THR A 144 -6.97 -11.44 -0.36
N HIS A 145 -7.66 -10.61 0.43
CA HIS A 145 -8.34 -11.02 1.65
C HIS A 145 -9.77 -10.47 1.69
N MET A 146 -10.72 -11.28 2.19
CA MET A 146 -12.13 -10.93 2.25
C MET A 146 -12.59 -10.74 3.70
N TYR A 147 -13.02 -9.54 4.02
CA TYR A 147 -13.61 -9.23 5.31
C TYR A 147 -15.12 -9.45 5.30
N MET A 148 -15.60 -10.30 6.21
CA MET A 148 -17.00 -10.71 6.32
C MET A 148 -17.75 -10.04 7.48
N LYS A 149 -17.04 -9.29 8.33
CA LYS A 149 -17.61 -8.61 9.50
C LYS A 149 -17.31 -7.11 9.41
N PRO A 150 -18.26 -6.25 9.80
CA PRO A 150 -17.98 -4.83 9.96
C PRO A 150 -16.96 -4.59 11.07
N GLY A 151 -16.11 -3.59 10.91
CA GLY A 151 -15.05 -3.26 11.87
C GLY A 151 -13.91 -2.48 11.23
N LYS A 152 -13.00 -2.00 12.08
CA LYS A 152 -11.71 -1.46 11.67
C LYS A 152 -10.64 -2.51 11.91
N TYR A 153 -9.75 -2.68 10.94
CA TYR A 153 -8.74 -3.73 10.97
C TYR A 153 -7.34 -3.14 10.79
N SER A 154 -6.47 -3.39 11.78
CA SER A 154 -5.03 -3.13 11.67
C SER A 154 -4.36 -4.24 10.88
N VAL A 155 -3.54 -3.87 9.90
CA VAL A 155 -2.86 -4.82 9.02
C VAL A 155 -1.36 -4.76 9.27
N THR A 156 -0.72 -5.92 9.37
CA THR A 156 0.73 -6.04 9.53
C THR A 156 1.30 -6.93 8.44
N LEU A 157 2.34 -6.45 7.77
CA LEU A 157 3.19 -7.23 6.89
C LEU A 157 4.53 -7.44 7.59
N THR A 158 4.91 -8.71 7.80
CA THR A 158 6.27 -9.11 8.17
C THR A 158 6.96 -9.77 6.98
N ILE A 159 8.17 -9.33 6.67
CA ILE A 159 9.01 -9.90 5.62
C ILE A 159 10.27 -10.51 6.21
N PHE A 160 10.82 -11.52 5.53
CA PHE A 160 12.03 -12.20 5.95
C PHE A 160 13.04 -12.34 4.82
N LYS A 161 14.33 -12.33 5.18
CA LYS A 161 15.45 -12.60 4.27
C LYS A 161 16.65 -13.09 5.07
N GLU A 162 17.22 -14.25 4.74
CA GLU A 162 18.47 -14.75 5.35
C GLU A 162 18.49 -14.69 6.89
N GLY A 163 17.36 -14.97 7.55
CA GLY A 163 17.21 -14.92 9.01
C GLY A 163 16.97 -13.51 9.60
N LEU A 164 17.01 -12.46 8.79
CA LEU A 164 16.54 -11.12 9.15
C LEU A 164 15.02 -11.02 8.97
N SER A 165 14.39 -10.15 9.76
CA SER A 165 12.99 -9.78 9.61
C SER A 165 12.80 -8.26 9.66
N SER A 166 11.75 -7.79 9.00
CA SER A 166 11.26 -6.41 9.08
C SER A 166 9.74 -6.46 9.07
N PHE A 167 9.08 -5.50 9.70
CA PHE A 167 7.63 -5.41 9.68
C PHE A 167 7.14 -3.97 9.47
N ALA A 168 5.95 -3.87 8.89
CA ALA A 168 5.20 -2.63 8.75
C ALA A 168 3.78 -2.90 9.24
N GLU A 169 3.24 -1.96 10.00
CA GLU A 169 1.89 -2.01 10.54
C GLU A 169 1.15 -0.73 10.17
N MET A 170 -0.12 -0.87 9.79
CA MET A 170 -1.05 0.23 9.60
C MET A 170 -2.27 0.00 10.49
N GLU A 171 -2.41 0.82 11.52
CA GLU A 171 -3.53 0.77 12.47
C GLU A 171 -4.83 1.23 11.80
N ASP A 172 -5.94 0.56 12.12
CA ASP A 172 -7.30 0.92 11.64
C ASP A 172 -7.37 1.11 10.10
N TYR A 173 -6.53 0.40 9.36
CA TYR A 173 -6.28 0.67 7.95
C TYR A 173 -7.44 0.29 7.03
N ILE A 174 -8.13 -0.81 7.32
CA ILE A 174 -9.31 -1.25 6.56
C ILE A 174 -10.58 -0.98 7.36
N ASN A 175 -11.49 -0.19 6.80
CA ASN A 175 -12.78 0.16 7.40
C ASN A 175 -13.94 -0.57 6.71
N VAL A 176 -14.48 -1.60 7.35
CA VAL A 176 -15.55 -2.43 6.81
C VAL A 176 -16.89 -2.01 7.43
N LYS A 177 -17.83 -1.64 6.57
CA LYS A 177 -19.14 -1.11 6.92
C LYS A 177 -20.20 -2.22 6.89
N PRO A 178 -21.23 -2.17 7.76
CA PRO A 178 -22.39 -3.06 7.65
C PRO A 178 -23.12 -2.86 6.32
N PRO A 179 -23.89 -3.86 5.84
CA PRO A 179 -24.71 -3.67 4.65
C PRO A 179 -25.77 -2.62 4.95
N PHE A 180 -26.05 -1.76 3.99
CA PHE A 180 -27.16 -0.81 4.09
C PHE A 180 -28.46 -1.59 4.28
N GLN A 181 -29.16 -1.34 5.38
CA GLN A 181 -30.50 -1.87 5.58
C GLN A 181 -31.51 -0.81 5.14
N PRO A 182 -32.24 -1.02 4.03
CA PRO A 182 -33.33 -0.11 3.68
C PRO A 182 -34.40 -0.19 4.76
N VAL A 183 -34.80 0.97 5.28
CA VAL A 183 -35.98 1.12 6.14
C VAL A 183 -37.18 0.60 5.34
N LYS A 184 -37.90 -0.38 5.90
CA LYS A 184 -39.13 -0.88 5.28
C LYS A 184 -40.29 0.00 5.72
N ALA A 185 -41.09 0.46 4.76
CA ALA A 185 -42.40 1.01 5.06
C ALA A 185 -43.28 -0.06 5.74
N PHE A 186 -44.17 0.38 6.63
CA PHE A 186 -45.11 -0.51 7.33
C PHE A 186 -45.85 -1.41 6.34
N PRO A 187 -46.05 -2.70 6.65
CA PRO A 187 -46.92 -3.53 5.85
C PRO A 187 -48.37 -3.04 6.01
N ASP A 188 -48.96 -2.54 4.94
CA ASP A 188 -50.41 -2.39 4.82
C ASP A 188 -51.07 -3.76 5.01
N LYS A 189 -51.47 -4.09 6.24
CA LYS A 189 -52.33 -5.24 6.48
C LYS A 189 -53.78 -4.80 6.57
N LYS A 190 -54.50 -5.10 5.49
CA LYS A 190 -55.96 -5.22 5.50
C LYS A 190 -56.39 -6.22 6.58
N GLY A 191 -56.92 -5.69 7.69
CA GLY A 191 -57.80 -6.41 8.61
C GLY A 191 -57.17 -6.85 9.93
N GLY A 192 -57.24 -5.98 10.94
CA GLY A 192 -57.05 -6.34 12.35
C GLY A 192 -56.72 -5.14 13.22
N TYR A 193 -57.67 -4.68 14.03
CA TYR A 193 -57.56 -3.52 14.93
C TYR A 193 -56.43 -3.70 15.97
N HIS A 194 -55.35 -2.94 15.84
CA HIS A 194 -54.75 -2.21 16.95
C HIS A 194 -55.15 -0.74 16.74
N PRO A 195 -55.42 0.07 17.78
CA PRO A 195 -55.58 1.50 17.56
C PRO A 195 -54.29 1.98 16.89
N ALA A 196 -54.41 2.47 15.65
CA ALA A 196 -53.28 3.08 14.97
C ALA A 196 -52.69 4.15 15.89
N PRO A 197 -51.36 4.32 15.92
CA PRO A 197 -50.79 5.56 16.43
C PRO A 197 -51.48 6.73 15.73
N ASP A 198 -51.83 7.78 16.48
CA ASP A 198 -52.50 8.95 15.92
C ASP A 198 -51.49 9.65 15.00
N ASP A 199 -51.71 9.57 13.69
CA ASP A 199 -51.02 10.39 12.68
C ASP A 199 -51.56 11.82 12.84
N GLN A 200 -50.93 12.57 13.75
CA GLN A 200 -51.45 13.86 14.22
C GLN A 200 -51.43 14.96 13.15
N ASP A 201 -50.66 14.76 12.07
CA ASP A 201 -50.51 15.70 10.95
C ASP A 201 -50.94 15.15 9.57
N ASP A 202 -51.42 13.90 9.50
CA ASP A 202 -52.04 13.27 8.32
C ASP A 202 -51.06 13.22 7.12
N ASP A 203 -49.79 12.95 7.40
CA ASP A 203 -48.71 12.91 6.41
C ASP A 203 -48.43 11.49 5.85
N GLY A 204 -49.05 10.47 6.47
CA GLY A 204 -48.98 9.08 6.03
C GLY A 204 -47.71 8.33 6.44
N LEU A 205 -46.94 8.83 7.41
CA LEU A 205 -45.74 8.19 7.93
C LEU A 205 -45.90 7.77 9.40
N PHE A 206 -45.56 6.51 9.72
CA PHE A 206 -45.46 6.00 11.09
C PHE A 206 -43.98 5.64 11.38
N GLU A 207 -43.53 5.71 12.64
CA GLU A 207 -42.10 5.69 13.02
C GLU A 207 -41.59 4.36 13.65
N ASP A 208 -41.77 3.19 13.00
CA ASP A 208 -41.14 1.91 13.42
C ASP A 208 -39.84 1.68 12.64
N ILE A 209 -38.70 1.90 13.29
CA ILE A 209 -37.36 1.95 12.66
C ILE A 209 -36.71 0.56 12.64
N ASN A 210 -37.04 -0.31 13.59
CA ASN A 210 -36.46 -1.66 13.70
C ASN A 210 -37.34 -2.78 13.08
N GLY A 211 -38.59 -2.48 12.72
CA GLY A 211 -39.47 -3.35 11.92
C GLY A 211 -40.10 -4.50 12.71
N ASN A 212 -40.21 -4.38 14.04
CA ASN A 212 -40.82 -5.37 14.92
C ASN A 212 -42.34 -5.15 15.11
N GLY A 213 -42.91 -4.07 14.55
CA GLY A 213 -44.32 -3.70 14.67
C GLY A 213 -44.69 -2.96 15.95
N TRP A 214 -43.71 -2.49 16.73
CA TRP A 214 -43.89 -1.79 18.00
C TRP A 214 -42.96 -0.59 18.09
N LEU A 215 -43.51 0.60 18.38
CA LEU A 215 -42.71 1.76 18.76
C LEU A 215 -42.12 1.52 20.16
N GLU A 216 -40.84 1.16 20.24
CA GLU A 216 -40.16 0.85 21.50
C GLU A 216 -38.80 1.55 21.64
N TYR A 217 -38.16 1.43 22.81
CA TYR A 217 -36.85 2.03 23.08
C TYR A 217 -35.74 1.58 22.11
N GLY A 218 -35.96 0.47 21.38
CA GLY A 218 -35.09 0.01 20.30
C GLY A 218 -35.04 0.95 19.09
N ASP A 219 -36.13 1.67 18.78
CA ASP A 219 -36.23 2.51 17.57
C ASP A 219 -35.40 3.79 17.67
N PRO A 220 -35.51 4.61 18.74
CA PRO A 220 -34.65 5.78 18.91
C PRO A 220 -33.18 5.40 19.01
N LYS A 221 -32.86 4.23 19.58
CA LYS A 221 -31.47 3.75 19.67
C LYS A 221 -30.90 3.42 18.29
N LEU A 222 -31.67 2.75 17.44
CA LEU A 222 -31.23 2.39 16.08
C LEU A 222 -31.08 3.65 15.21
N LEU A 223 -31.99 4.60 15.33
CA LEU A 223 -31.89 5.91 14.68
C LEU A 223 -30.65 6.68 15.16
N PHE A 224 -30.40 6.70 16.46
CA PHE A 224 -29.23 7.39 17.04
C PHE A 224 -27.92 6.74 16.61
N ASP A 225 -27.85 5.41 16.54
CA ASP A 225 -26.68 4.67 16.04
C ASP A 225 -26.43 4.92 14.53
N GLN A 226 -27.50 5.04 13.73
CA GLN A 226 -27.42 5.40 12.31
C GLN A 226 -26.99 6.86 12.09
N ILE A 227 -27.51 7.79 12.90
CA ILE A 227 -27.11 9.20 12.89
C ILE A 227 -25.65 9.34 13.32
N LEU A 228 -25.21 8.66 14.39
CA LEU A 228 -23.80 8.67 14.80
C LEU A 228 -22.85 8.12 13.74
N PHE A 229 -23.30 7.13 12.97
CA PHE A 229 -22.56 6.60 11.83
C PHE A 229 -22.45 7.64 10.70
N ALA A 230 -23.56 8.32 10.36
CA ALA A 230 -23.57 9.38 9.35
C ALA A 230 -22.71 10.60 9.75
N ILE A 231 -22.79 11.03 11.02
CA ILE A 231 -22.02 12.16 11.59
C ILE A 231 -20.50 11.95 11.47
N LYS A 232 -20.01 10.70 11.53
CA LYS A 232 -18.57 10.40 11.53
C LYS A 232 -17.94 10.31 10.14
N GLU A 233 -18.72 10.12 9.07
CA GLU A 233 -18.19 9.61 7.79
C GLU A 233 -18.61 10.43 6.55
N GLU A 234 -19.57 11.36 6.65
CA GLU A 234 -20.08 12.14 5.51
C GLU A 234 -19.76 13.64 5.65
N PRO A 235 -19.55 14.39 4.54
CA PRO A 235 -19.39 15.84 4.59
C PRO A 235 -20.70 16.49 5.05
N VAL A 236 -20.61 17.18 6.20
CA VAL A 236 -21.70 17.90 6.89
C VAL A 236 -22.69 18.59 5.94
N GLY A 237 -22.19 19.25 4.89
CA GLY A 237 -23.01 20.06 4.00
C GLY A 237 -24.13 19.34 3.21
N GLN A 238 -24.12 18.01 3.08
CA GLN A 238 -25.24 17.29 2.46
C GLN A 238 -26.39 16.99 3.43
N PHE A 239 -26.15 17.06 4.74
CA PHE A 239 -27.09 16.69 5.79
C PHE A 239 -27.30 17.79 6.85
N ASP A 240 -26.74 18.98 6.60
CA ASP A 240 -26.92 20.20 7.39
C ASP A 240 -28.17 20.96 6.90
N PHE A 241 -29.33 20.38 7.16
CA PHE A 241 -30.63 20.92 6.75
C PHE A 241 -30.98 22.20 7.51
N ASP A 242 -30.41 22.40 8.70
CA ASP A 242 -30.62 23.59 9.51
C ASP A 242 -29.60 24.71 9.26
N GLY A 243 -28.48 24.40 8.61
CA GLY A 243 -27.42 25.34 8.22
C GLY A 243 -26.46 25.69 9.36
N SER A 244 -26.41 24.89 10.42
CA SER A 244 -25.59 25.09 11.62
C SER A 244 -24.11 24.71 11.44
N GLY A 245 -23.75 24.05 10.35
CA GLY A 245 -22.38 23.65 10.04
C GLY A 245 -21.90 22.41 10.81
N PHE A 246 -22.80 21.67 11.45
CA PHE A 246 -22.55 20.33 12.00
C PHE A 246 -23.85 19.53 11.98
N ILE A 247 -23.77 18.21 11.78
CA ILE A 247 -24.96 17.35 11.79
C ILE A 247 -25.42 17.15 13.24
N GLY A 248 -26.63 17.62 13.57
CA GLY A 248 -27.19 17.60 14.92
C GLY A 248 -28.70 17.36 14.98
N PHE A 249 -29.27 17.48 16.19
CA PHE A 249 -30.72 17.29 16.38
C PHE A 249 -31.55 18.32 15.62
N GLY A 250 -31.01 19.53 15.38
CA GLY A 250 -31.68 20.56 14.59
C GLY A 250 -31.87 20.15 13.13
N ASP A 251 -30.92 19.41 12.54
CA ASP A 251 -31.03 18.85 11.19
C ASP A 251 -32.08 17.75 11.11
N VAL A 252 -32.17 16.91 12.14
CA VAL A 252 -33.22 15.89 12.25
C VAL A 252 -34.58 16.59 12.28
N VAL A 253 -34.75 17.57 13.16
CA VAL A 253 -36.00 18.35 13.24
C VAL A 253 -36.34 19.02 11.91
N LYS A 254 -35.36 19.56 11.18
CA LYS A 254 -35.55 20.19 9.87
C LYS A 254 -35.89 19.18 8.76
N LEU A 255 -35.26 18.01 8.76
CA LEU A 255 -35.57 16.92 7.84
C LEU A 255 -37.02 16.46 8.00
N TYR A 256 -37.48 16.35 9.26
CA TYR A 256 -38.87 16.03 9.59
C TYR A 256 -39.87 17.17 9.30
N GLN A 257 -39.40 18.41 9.10
CA GLN A 257 -40.23 19.58 8.77
C GLN A 257 -40.24 19.93 7.27
N MET A 258 -39.43 19.25 6.44
CA MET A 258 -39.29 19.51 5.00
C MET A 258 -40.24 18.67 4.14
N VAL A 259 -41.10 17.85 4.74
CA VAL A 259 -42.15 17.07 4.08
C VAL A 259 -43.51 17.62 4.47
#